data_AF-A0A2T4JN38-F1
#
_entry.id   AF-A0A2T4JN38-F1
#
_cell.length_a   1.000
_cell.length_b   1.000
_cell.length_c   1.000
_cell.angle_alpha   90.00
_cell.angle_beta   90.00
_cell.angle_gamma   90.00
#
_symmetry.space_group_name_H-M   'P 1'
#
loop_
_entity.id
_entity.type
_entity.pdbx_description
1 polymer ?
#
loop_
_entity_poly.entity_id
_entity_poly.type
_entity_poly.pdbx_seq_one_letter_code
_entity_poly.pdbx_strand_id
1 'polypeptide(L)'
;AGVLAHEVAHVLHRDLWLMGLADAMSRAVSLASLVGQMLLLINLPLLLAGVATIPWALPLILAFSPTIMALLQLALSRQREYDADRAGAELTSDPAGLAAALLKLERVTGRFWEEMVLPGRRIPDPSLLRTHPPTKNRVARLRALNPWPNEGEPDPATMRLPSGAAQPMKPRFHLSGLWF
;
A
#
# COMPACT_ATOMS: atom_id res chain seq x y z
N ALA A 1 10.92 -15.60 2.52
CA ALA A 1 9.67 -16.30 2.15
C ALA A 1 8.46 -15.36 2.16
N GLY A 2 8.15 -14.70 3.29
CA GLY A 2 6.94 -13.88 3.44
C GLY A 2 6.67 -12.81 2.36
N VAL A 3 7.66 -11.98 2.01
CA VAL A 3 7.46 -10.93 0.97
C VAL A 3 7.17 -11.53 -0.40
N LEU A 4 7.84 -12.62 -0.79
CA LEU A 4 7.54 -13.30 -2.06
C LEU A 4 6.15 -13.95 -2.03
N ALA A 5 5.74 -14.51 -0.90
CA ALA A 5 4.40 -15.05 -0.75
C ALA A 5 3.31 -13.95 -0.85
N HIS A 6 3.60 -12.74 -0.36
CA HIS A 6 2.75 -11.56 -0.54
C HIS A 6 2.63 -11.15 -2.02
N GLU A 7 3.73 -11.09 -2.76
CA GLU A 7 3.69 -10.80 -4.21
C GLU A 7 2.94 -11.89 -5.00
N VAL A 8 3.13 -13.16 -4.63
CA VAL A 8 2.37 -14.27 -5.23
C VAL A 8 0.88 -14.13 -4.93
N ALA A 9 0.50 -13.71 -3.72
CA ALA A 9 -0.89 -13.46 -3.37
C ALA A 9 -1.51 -12.35 -4.25
N HIS A 10 -0.77 -11.28 -4.58
CA HIS A 10 -1.27 -10.25 -5.51
C HIS A 10 -1.54 -10.80 -6.91
N VAL A 11 -0.68 -11.68 -7.42
CA VAL A 11 -0.87 -12.33 -8.72
C VAL A 11 -2.09 -13.25 -8.69
N LEU A 12 -2.20 -14.08 -7.64
CA LEU A 12 -3.33 -15.01 -7.47
C LEU A 12 -4.67 -14.28 -7.39
N HIS A 13 -4.73 -13.15 -6.68
CA HIS A 13 -5.95 -12.35 -6.54
C HIS A 13 -6.22 -11.40 -7.71
N ARG A 14 -5.32 -11.37 -8.71
CA ARG A 14 -5.44 -10.54 -9.92
C ARG A 14 -5.58 -9.05 -9.60
N ASP A 15 -4.84 -8.58 -8.59
CA ASP A 15 -5.02 -7.23 -8.06
C ASP A 15 -4.69 -6.14 -9.11
N LEU A 16 -3.74 -6.40 -10.03
CA LEU A 16 -3.44 -5.49 -11.14
C LEU A 16 -4.65 -5.25 -12.06
N TRP A 17 -5.44 -6.29 -12.35
CA TRP A 17 -6.63 -6.17 -13.18
C TRP A 17 -7.73 -5.38 -12.48
N LEU A 18 -7.92 -5.63 -11.18
CA LEU A 18 -8.90 -4.93 -10.35
C LEU A 18 -8.55 -3.44 -10.18
N MET A 19 -7.28 -3.13 -9.92
CA MET A 19 -6.79 -1.76 -9.83
C MET A 19 -6.90 -1.05 -11.18
N GLY A 20 -6.61 -1.74 -12.29
CA GLY A 20 -6.80 -1.21 -13.64
C GLY A 20 -8.27 -0.90 -13.96
N LEU A 21 -9.19 -1.77 -13.54
CA LEU A 21 -10.62 -1.51 -13.67
C LEU A 21 -11.06 -0.30 -12.82
N ALA A 22 -10.58 -0.21 -11.57
CA ALA A 22 -10.86 0.93 -10.71
C ALA A 22 -10.33 2.25 -11.31
N ASP A 23 -9.14 2.23 -11.92
CA ASP A 23 -8.58 3.40 -12.63
C ASP A 23 -9.44 3.81 -13.83
N ALA A 24 -9.87 2.84 -14.65
CA ALA A 24 -10.77 3.11 -15.77
C ALA A 24 -12.09 3.75 -15.32
N MET A 25 -12.69 3.24 -14.24
CA MET A 25 -13.90 3.82 -13.65
C MET A 25 -13.64 5.22 -13.08
N SER A 26 -12.50 5.45 -12.44
CA SER A 26 -12.09 6.76 -11.92
C SER A 26 -12.00 7.81 -13.01
N ARG A 27 -11.39 7.46 -14.15
CA ARG A 27 -11.33 8.32 -15.34
C ARG A 27 -12.71 8.60 -15.92
N ALA A 28 -13.54 7.58 -16.05
CA ALA A 28 -14.91 7.73 -16.58
C ALA A 28 -15.75 8.67 -15.70
N VAL A 29 -15.69 8.50 -14.37
CA VAL A 29 -16.37 9.37 -13.40
C VAL A 29 -15.85 10.80 -13.47
N SER A 30 -14.53 10.97 -13.54
CA SER A 30 -13.91 12.30 -13.64
C SER A 30 -14.32 13.03 -14.92
N LEU A 31 -14.37 12.31 -16.05
CA LEU A 31 -14.84 12.86 -17.33
C LEU A 31 -16.32 13.22 -17.28
N ALA A 32 -17.18 12.34 -16.74
CA ALA A 32 -18.60 12.61 -16.60
C ALA A 32 -18.86 13.82 -15.68
N SER A 33 -18.13 13.92 -14.58
CA SER A 33 -18.17 15.07 -13.67
C SER A 33 -17.77 16.36 -14.39
N LEU A 34 -16.64 16.35 -15.12
CA LEU A 34 -16.17 17.50 -15.88
C LEU A 34 -17.21 17.95 -16.92
N VAL A 35 -17.70 17.03 -17.75
CA VAL A 35 -18.71 17.33 -18.78
C VAL A 35 -19.98 17.88 -18.13
N GLY A 36 -20.45 17.25 -17.05
CA GLY A 36 -21.64 17.72 -16.32
C GLY A 36 -21.46 19.14 -15.78
N GLN A 37 -20.32 19.44 -15.16
CA GLN A 37 -20.03 20.78 -14.64
C GLN A 37 -19.90 21.82 -15.77
N MET A 38 -19.31 21.47 -16.91
CA MET A 38 -19.25 22.34 -18.08
C MET A 38 -20.64 22.65 -18.63
N LEU A 39 -21.52 21.65 -18.73
CA LEU A 39 -22.90 21.86 -19.15
C LEU A 39 -23.66 22.77 -18.18
N LEU A 40 -23.45 22.60 -16.88
CA LEU A 40 -24.03 23.48 -15.86
C LEU A 40 -23.53 24.92 -15.99
N LEU A 41 -22.23 25.11 -16.23
CA LEU A 41 -21.64 26.42 -16.45
C LEU A 41 -22.22 27.11 -17.69
N ILE A 42 -22.32 26.38 -18.80
CA ILE A 42 -22.89 26.89 -20.07
C ILE A 42 -24.36 27.29 -19.88
N ASN A 43 -25.13 26.51 -19.12
CA ASN A 43 -26.55 26.78 -18.87
C ASN A 43 -26.81 27.73 -17.69
N LEU A 44 -25.77 28.19 -16.99
CA LEU A 44 -25.90 29.08 -15.83
C LEU A 44 -26.72 30.35 -16.11
N PRO A 45 -26.61 31.02 -17.28
CA PRO A 45 -27.44 32.19 -17.59
C PRO A 45 -28.94 31.85 -17.62
N LEU A 46 -29.32 30.69 -18.17
CA LEU A 46 -30.71 30.24 -18.23
C LEU A 46 -31.23 29.89 -16.84
N LEU A 47 -30.39 29.30 -15.98
CA LEU A 47 -30.71 28.98 -14.59
C LEU A 47 -30.94 30.26 -13.78
N LEU A 48 -30.07 31.28 -13.94
CA LEU A 48 -30.19 32.56 -13.25
C LEU A 48 -31.39 33.39 -13.73
N ALA A 49 -31.73 33.30 -15.01
CA ALA A 49 -32.93 33.92 -15.57
C ALA A 49 -34.24 33.23 -15.15
N GLY A 50 -34.17 32.12 -14.40
CA GLY A 50 -35.33 31.34 -13.96
C GLY A 50 -36.03 30.56 -15.09
N VAL A 51 -35.41 30.48 -16.27
CA VAL A 51 -35.95 29.78 -17.45
C VAL A 51 -35.82 28.27 -17.31
N ALA A 52 -34.81 27.81 -16.57
CA ALA A 52 -34.60 26.41 -16.24
C ALA A 52 -34.33 26.25 -14.73
N THR A 53 -34.78 25.14 -14.17
CA THR A 53 -34.52 24.78 -12.77
C THR A 53 -33.89 23.40 -12.69
N ILE A 54 -32.81 23.27 -11.93
CA ILE A 54 -32.16 21.99 -11.65
C ILE A 54 -32.18 21.72 -10.14
N PRO A 55 -32.32 20.45 -9.71
CA PRO A 55 -32.14 20.09 -8.32
C PRO A 55 -30.72 20.38 -7.86
N TRP A 56 -30.55 20.99 -6.68
CA TRP A 56 -29.24 21.28 -6.08
C TRP A 56 -28.40 20.02 -5.83
N ALA A 57 -29.02 18.85 -5.75
CA ALA A 57 -28.32 17.58 -5.60
C ALA A 57 -27.41 17.26 -6.79
N LEU A 58 -27.80 17.65 -8.01
CA LEU A 58 -27.04 17.35 -9.23
C LEU A 58 -25.63 18.00 -9.25
N PRO A 59 -25.47 19.33 -9.06
CA PRO A 59 -24.14 19.94 -9.01
C PRO A 59 -23.29 19.39 -7.86
N LEU A 60 -23.89 19.09 -6.69
CA LEU A 60 -23.14 18.51 -5.58
C LEU A 60 -22.61 17.12 -5.92
N ILE A 61 -23.45 16.24 -6.48
CA ILE A 61 -23.02 14.90 -6.90
C ILE A 61 -21.87 15.00 -7.91
N LEU A 62 -22.01 15.87 -8.92
CA LEU A 62 -20.96 16.06 -9.92
C LEU A 62 -19.66 16.55 -9.28
N ALA A 63 -19.72 17.53 -8.37
CA ALA A 63 -18.55 18.09 -7.70
C ALA A 63 -17.82 17.06 -6.81
N PHE A 64 -18.56 16.25 -6.05
CA PHE A 64 -17.97 15.31 -5.09
C PHE A 64 -17.65 13.93 -5.68
N SER A 65 -18.25 13.54 -6.79
CA SER A 65 -18.08 12.19 -7.37
C SER A 65 -16.62 11.80 -7.65
N PRO A 66 -15.75 12.65 -8.25
CA PRO A 66 -14.34 12.31 -8.45
C PRO A 66 -13.60 12.08 -7.13
N THR A 67 -13.86 12.90 -6.12
CA THR A 67 -13.23 12.76 -4.79
C THR A 67 -13.66 11.47 -4.12
N ILE A 68 -14.94 11.14 -4.17
CA ILE A 68 -15.48 9.88 -3.61
C ILE A 68 -14.82 8.69 -4.31
N MET A 69 -14.73 8.71 -5.65
CA MET A 69 -14.11 7.64 -6.41
C MET A 69 -12.61 7.48 -6.08
N ALA A 70 -11.87 8.58 -5.91
CA ALA A 70 -10.48 8.53 -5.48
C ALA A 70 -10.32 7.91 -4.08
N LEU A 71 -11.20 8.25 -3.14
CA LEU A 71 -11.22 7.66 -1.80
C LEU A 71 -11.54 6.17 -1.83
N LEU A 72 -12.49 5.74 -2.66
CA LEU A 72 -12.81 4.33 -2.87
C LEU A 72 -11.63 3.56 -3.47
N GLN A 73 -10.94 4.13 -4.45
CA GLN A 73 -9.75 3.52 -5.05
C GLN A 73 -8.63 3.36 -4.01
N LEU A 74 -8.43 4.37 -3.17
CA LEU A 74 -7.45 4.31 -2.09
C LEU A 74 -7.82 3.28 -1.02
N ALA A 75 -9.10 3.18 -0.66
CA ALA A 75 -9.60 2.16 0.26
C ALA A 75 -9.42 0.75 -0.32
N LEU A 76 -9.73 0.56 -1.60
CA LEU A 76 -9.53 -0.70 -2.32
C LEU A 76 -8.05 -1.12 -2.31
N SER A 77 -7.14 -0.19 -2.63
CA SER A 77 -5.69 -0.42 -2.58
C SER A 77 -5.25 -0.93 -1.21
N ARG A 78 -5.67 -0.25 -0.13
CA ARG A 78 -5.32 -0.66 1.25
C ARG A 78 -5.90 -2.01 1.63
N GLN A 79 -7.12 -2.30 1.20
CA GLN A 79 -7.76 -3.57 1.50
C GLN A 79 -7.02 -4.73 0.83
N ARG A 80 -6.56 -4.56 -0.42
CA ARG A 80 -5.79 -5.58 -1.14
C ARG A 80 -4.45 -5.90 -0.49
N GLU A 81 -3.77 -4.89 0.03
CA GLU A 81 -2.54 -5.10 0.81
C GLU A 81 -2.78 -5.95 2.06
N TYR A 82 -3.89 -5.72 2.77
CA TYR A 82 -4.25 -6.53 3.94
C TYR A 82 -4.62 -7.97 3.57
N ASP A 83 -5.33 -8.15 2.47
CA ASP A 83 -5.69 -9.49 1.98
C ASP A 83 -4.44 -10.26 1.51
N ALA A 84 -3.50 -9.58 0.85
CA ALA A 84 -2.22 -10.14 0.44
C ALA A 84 -1.29 -10.45 1.63
N ASP A 85 -1.26 -9.60 2.66
CA ASP A 85 -0.55 -9.89 3.92
C ASP A 85 -1.07 -11.17 4.58
N ARG A 86 -2.40 -11.30 4.66
CA ARG A 86 -3.05 -12.48 5.23
C ARG A 86 -2.74 -13.73 4.42
N ALA A 87 -2.93 -13.69 3.10
CA ALA A 87 -2.66 -14.82 2.22
C ALA A 87 -1.17 -15.20 2.25
N GLY A 88 -0.26 -14.22 2.27
CA GLY A 88 1.17 -14.45 2.41
C GLY A 88 1.53 -15.15 3.73
N ALA A 89 0.91 -14.74 4.84
CA ALA A 89 1.08 -15.38 6.14
C ALA A 89 0.51 -16.81 6.18
N GLU A 90 -0.66 -17.04 5.56
CA GLU A 90 -1.25 -18.38 5.41
C GLU A 90 -0.36 -19.30 4.57
N LEU A 91 0.18 -18.81 3.45
CA LEU A 91 1.08 -19.53 2.55
C LEU A 91 2.39 -19.92 3.23
N THR A 92 2.99 -19.04 4.04
CA THR A 92 4.25 -19.33 4.73
C THR A 92 4.08 -19.95 6.10
N SER A 93 2.86 -19.97 6.65
CA SER A 93 2.58 -20.31 8.06
C SER A 93 3.47 -19.54 9.05
N ASP A 94 3.91 -18.35 8.67
CA ASP A 94 4.87 -17.53 9.42
C ASP A 94 4.50 -16.02 9.38
N PRO A 95 3.41 -15.64 10.06
CA PRO A 95 3.00 -14.24 10.17
C PRO A 95 4.03 -13.38 10.93
N ALA A 96 4.78 -13.97 11.87
CA ALA A 96 5.80 -13.27 12.65
C ALA A 96 7.01 -12.88 11.80
N GLY A 97 7.51 -13.78 10.96
CA GLY A 97 8.58 -13.50 10.01
C GLY A 97 8.17 -12.48 8.96
N LEU A 98 6.92 -12.50 8.50
CA LEU A 98 6.40 -11.46 7.61
C LEU A 98 6.35 -10.09 8.30
N ALA A 99 5.86 -10.02 9.54
CA ALA A 99 5.85 -8.78 10.33
C ALA A 99 7.27 -8.22 10.57
N ALA A 100 8.24 -9.09 10.88
CA ALA A 100 9.64 -8.70 11.05
C ALA A 100 10.25 -8.19 9.73
N ALA A 101 9.93 -8.82 8.60
CA ALA A 101 10.36 -8.38 7.29
C ALA A 101 9.80 -6.99 6.93
N LEU A 102 8.51 -6.73 7.19
CA LEU A 102 7.89 -5.43 6.98
C LEU A 102 8.55 -4.32 7.83
N LEU A 103 8.85 -4.60 9.10
CA LEU A 103 9.57 -3.66 9.96
C LEU A 103 11.00 -3.39 9.47
N LYS A 104 11.68 -4.41 8.93
CA LYS A 104 13.01 -4.25 8.35
C LYS A 104 12.96 -3.37 7.09
N LEU A 105 11.97 -3.60 6.22
CA LEU A 105 11.73 -2.80 5.01
C LEU A 105 11.40 -1.34 5.35
N GLU A 106 10.48 -1.09 6.27
CA GLU A 106 10.11 0.28 6.69
C GLU A 106 11.33 1.07 7.19
N ARG A 107 12.22 0.44 7.98
CA ARG A 107 13.45 1.09 8.46
C ARG A 107 14.41 1.43 7.31
N VAL A 108 14.58 0.53 6.35
CA VAL A 108 15.49 0.75 5.20
C VAL A 108 14.93 1.83 4.28
N THR A 109 13.65 1.73 3.92
CA THR A 109 12.98 2.70 3.04
C THR A 109 12.86 4.07 3.71
N GLY A 110 12.50 4.12 4.99
CA GLY A 110 12.42 5.37 5.75
C GLY A 110 13.75 6.11 5.79
N ARG A 111 14.85 5.40 6.09
CA ARG A 111 16.21 5.97 6.08
C ARG A 111 16.62 6.50 4.70
N PHE A 112 16.33 5.76 3.64
CA PHE A 112 16.63 6.20 2.27
C PHE A 112 15.91 7.51 1.92
N TRP A 113 14.62 7.65 2.26
CA TRP A 113 13.88 8.89 2.01
C TRP A 113 14.34 10.05 2.89
N GLU A 114 14.70 9.79 4.16
CA GLU A 114 15.27 10.80 5.05
C GLU A 114 16.64 11.30 4.55
N GLU A 115 17.49 10.40 4.05
CA GLU A 115 18.80 10.74 3.47
C GLU A 115 18.68 11.48 2.13
N MET A 116 17.69 11.14 1.30
CA MET A 116 17.55 11.70 -0.05
C MET A 116 16.77 13.02 -0.10
N VAL A 117 15.73 13.20 0.74
CA VAL A 117 14.79 14.32 0.59
C VAL A 117 15.10 15.49 1.52
N LEU A 118 15.54 15.23 2.76
CA LEU A 118 15.72 16.28 3.78
C LEU A 118 16.84 15.90 4.78
N PRO A 119 18.11 16.25 4.50
CA PRO A 119 19.18 16.02 5.48
C PRO A 119 18.88 16.80 6.77
N GLY A 120 18.60 16.07 7.86
CA GLY A 120 18.41 16.62 9.21
C GLY A 120 16.96 16.92 9.66
N ARG A 121 15.92 16.54 8.90
CA ARG A 121 14.51 16.69 9.35
C ARG A 121 13.69 15.42 9.15
N ARG A 122 12.95 15.01 10.18
CA ARG A 122 11.94 13.93 10.08
C ARG A 122 10.74 14.43 9.29
N ILE A 123 10.32 13.68 8.28
CA ILE A 123 9.09 13.94 7.54
C ILE A 123 7.91 13.45 8.41
N PRO A 124 6.97 14.32 8.81
CA PRO A 124 5.69 13.87 9.34
C PRO A 124 4.92 13.29 8.15
N ASP A 125 4.70 11.98 8.15
CA ASP A 125 4.07 11.27 7.04
C ASP A 125 2.56 11.53 7.00
N PRO A 126 2.00 12.25 6.01
CA PRO A 126 0.56 12.36 5.89
C PRO A 126 -0.01 11.02 5.43
N SER A 127 -0.51 10.22 6.39
CA SER A 127 -1.13 8.89 6.23
C SER A 127 -2.27 8.82 5.20
N LEU A 128 -2.78 9.96 4.74
CA LEU A 128 -3.90 10.06 3.81
C LEU A 128 -3.47 9.90 2.34
N LEU A 129 -2.21 10.15 1.99
CA LEU A 129 -1.73 10.08 0.59
C LEU A 129 -0.89 8.84 0.27
N ARG A 130 -0.70 7.93 1.24
CA ARG A 130 -0.01 6.66 1.01
C ARG A 130 -0.94 5.67 0.30
N THR A 131 -0.48 5.16 -0.84
CA THR A 131 -1.13 4.07 -1.58
C THR A 131 -1.15 2.75 -0.80
N HIS A 132 -0.22 2.59 0.14
CA HIS A 132 -0.15 1.45 1.06
C HIS A 132 -0.61 1.83 2.48
N PRO A 133 -1.25 0.90 3.22
CA PRO A 133 -1.61 1.14 4.61
C PRO A 133 -0.35 1.29 5.47
N PRO A 134 -0.40 2.04 6.59
CA PRO A 134 0.73 2.18 7.49
C PRO A 134 1.27 0.81 7.93
N THR A 135 2.59 0.63 7.90
CA THR A 135 3.25 -0.62 8.26
C THR A 135 2.86 -1.09 9.66
N LYS A 136 2.71 -0.16 10.62
CA LYS A 136 2.20 -0.45 11.97
C LYS A 136 0.86 -1.18 11.97
N ASN A 137 -0.08 -0.78 11.09
CA ASN A 137 -1.39 -1.40 11.00
C ASN A 137 -1.31 -2.79 10.38
N ARG A 138 -0.45 -2.98 9.36
CA ARG A 138 -0.18 -4.30 8.74
C ARG A 138 0.41 -5.26 9.76
N VAL A 139 1.45 -4.83 10.49
CA VAL A 139 2.10 -5.60 11.57
C VAL A 139 1.12 -5.97 12.68
N ALA A 140 0.27 -5.03 13.11
CA ALA A 140 -0.74 -5.30 14.13
C ALA A 140 -1.73 -6.40 13.69
N ARG A 141 -2.19 -6.36 12.43
CA ARG A 141 -3.08 -7.39 11.87
C ARG A 141 -2.40 -8.75 11.75
N LEU A 142 -1.14 -8.79 11.28
CA LEU A 142 -0.37 -10.03 11.20
C LEU A 142 -0.14 -10.67 12.58
N ARG A 143 0.14 -9.86 13.59
CA ARG A 143 0.24 -10.33 14.99
C ARG A 143 -1.09 -10.84 15.53
N ALA A 144 -2.22 -10.29 15.08
CA ALA A 144 -3.54 -10.79 15.48
C ALA A 144 -3.90 -12.14 14.83
N LEU A 145 -3.32 -12.49 13.67
CA LEU A 145 -3.53 -13.80 13.03
C LEU A 145 -2.87 -14.95 13.79
N ASN A 146 -1.94 -14.65 14.68
CA ASN A 146 -1.19 -15.63 15.43
C ASN A 146 -1.03 -15.13 16.87
N PRO A 147 -1.91 -15.51 17.81
CA PRO A 147 -1.80 -15.11 19.20
C PRO A 147 -0.63 -15.87 19.84
N TRP A 148 0.60 -15.47 19.54
CA TRP A 148 1.76 -15.98 20.24
C TRP A 148 1.91 -15.27 21.58
N PRO A 149 2.28 -15.98 22.66
CA PRO A 149 2.62 -15.36 23.92
C PRO A 149 3.73 -14.34 23.66
N ASN A 150 3.75 -13.24 24.42
CA ASN A 150 4.87 -12.32 24.47
C ASN A 150 6.16 -13.08 24.85
N GLU A 151 6.85 -13.66 23.88
CA GLU A 151 8.29 -13.78 24.00
C GLU A 151 8.80 -12.38 23.79
N GLY A 152 9.23 -11.78 24.91
CA GLY A 152 9.76 -10.43 24.98
C GLY A 152 10.87 -10.21 23.96
N GLU A 153 11.29 -8.95 23.83
CA GLU A 153 12.47 -8.57 23.06
C GLU A 153 13.55 -9.66 23.12
N PRO A 154 14.07 -10.12 21.97
CA PRO A 154 15.04 -11.21 21.95
C PRO A 154 16.19 -10.83 22.88
N ASP A 155 16.35 -11.60 23.96
CA ASP A 155 17.45 -11.43 24.90
C ASP A 155 18.75 -11.54 24.09
N PRO A 156 19.61 -10.51 24.07
CA PRO A 156 20.90 -10.59 23.37
C PRO A 156 21.76 -11.76 23.86
N ALA A 157 21.45 -12.39 25.00
CA ALA A 157 22.11 -13.61 25.47
C ALA A 157 21.66 -14.90 24.76
N THR A 158 20.43 -14.99 24.23
CA THR A 158 19.92 -16.18 23.52
C THR A 158 20.24 -16.16 22.03
N MET A 159 20.62 -14.99 21.48
CA MET A 159 21.21 -14.85 20.14
C MET A 159 22.69 -15.30 20.10
N ARG A 160 23.02 -16.41 20.75
CA ARG A 160 24.28 -17.12 20.48
C ARG A 160 24.00 -18.10 19.35
N LEU A 161 24.52 -17.78 18.16
CA LEU A 161 24.60 -18.73 17.05
C LEU A 161 25.14 -20.06 17.58
N PRO A 162 24.57 -21.22 17.19
CA PRO A 162 25.19 -22.50 17.52
C PRO A 162 26.65 -22.43 17.04
N SER A 163 27.59 -22.73 17.94
CA SER A 163 29.05 -22.60 17.76
C SER A 163 29.65 -23.54 16.70
N GLY A 164 28.92 -23.84 15.63
CA GLY A 164 29.33 -24.67 14.50
C GLY A 164 28.93 -24.11 13.13
N ALA A 165 28.44 -22.87 13.02
CA ALA A 165 28.05 -22.29 11.74
C ALA A 165 29.27 -21.80 10.92
N ALA A 166 29.61 -22.60 9.91
CA ALA A 166 30.37 -22.31 8.68
C ALA A 166 31.54 -21.30 8.78
N GLN A 167 32.76 -21.80 8.57
CA GLN A 167 33.92 -20.94 8.32
C GLN A 167 33.65 -20.00 7.12
N PRO A 168 34.02 -18.71 7.19
CA PRO A 168 33.87 -17.80 6.07
C PRO A 168 34.83 -18.21 4.94
N MET A 169 34.30 -18.77 3.85
CA MET A 169 35.10 -19.01 2.65
C MET A 169 35.52 -17.68 2.03
N LYS A 170 36.82 -17.52 1.75
CA LYS A 170 37.36 -16.38 1.01
C LYS A 170 36.80 -16.37 -0.42
N PRO A 171 36.27 -15.24 -0.92
CA PRO A 171 35.79 -15.15 -2.30
C PRO A 171 36.97 -15.31 -3.27
N ARG A 172 36.87 -16.27 -4.19
CA ARG A 172 37.80 -16.46 -5.29
C ARG A 172 37.20 -15.81 -6.53
N PHE A 173 37.88 -14.80 -7.07
CA PHE A 173 37.45 -14.16 -8.31
C PHE A 173 37.66 -15.12 -9.49
N HIS A 174 36.57 -15.44 -10.18
CA HIS A 174 36.57 -16.20 -11.43
C HIS A 174 36.02 -15.33 -12.54
N LEU A 175 36.74 -15.23 -13.66
CA LEU A 175 36.40 -14.36 -14.79
C LEU A 175 35.09 -14.78 -15.51
N SER A 176 34.59 -15.99 -15.29
CA SER A 176 33.52 -16.61 -16.07
C SER A 176 32.10 -16.39 -15.53
N GLY A 177 31.92 -15.77 -14.36
CA GLY A 177 30.61 -15.31 -13.86
C GLY A 177 29.54 -16.37 -13.57
N LEU A 178 29.85 -17.67 -13.63
CA LEU A 178 28.90 -18.75 -13.33
C LEU A 178 29.22 -19.37 -11.96
N TRP A 179 28.22 -19.40 -11.07
CA TRP A 179 28.28 -20.08 -9.77
C TRP A 179 27.54 -21.42 -9.89
N PHE A 180 28.21 -22.54 -9.59
CA PHE A 180 27.57 -23.81 -9.22
C PHE A 180 27.78 -24.06 -7.73
#